data_AF-A0AA95K6G6-F1
#
_entry.id   AF-A0AA95K6G6-F1
#
_cell.length_a   1.000
_cell.length_b   1.000
_cell.length_c   1.000
_cell.angle_alpha   90.00
_cell.angle_beta   90.00
_cell.angle_gamma   90.00
#
_symmetry.space_group_name_H-M   'P 1'
#
loop_
_entity.id
_entity.type
_entity.pdbx_description
1 polymer ?
#
loop_
_entity_poly.entity_id
_entity_poly.type
_entity_poly.pdbx_seq_one_letter_code
_entity_poly.pdbx_strand_id
1 'polypeptide(L)'
;MLEIKGSPAKIVIVNPNGISCNNCQFSNTTGVDLVAGKMNYANKKISYQTDKGKIIFTGLGIWGNGRSSIDEKSKFLSNLTVYAGNVRFNNGAKVNVAKQFYVIGNVKTKIDAFNNYSNRRSLGLAGEKTIFTLEKNSQIHANQLRIFTSEGTYLNNNGAITVAANKEDIGDLSIKADHIANKHIIAAYGTIENNKNIIPSSINITTKHLINHQDAGIKASEGIVTLETYKGKGYFDINIKKVFPKIN
;
A
#
# COMPACT_ATOMS: atom_id res chain seq x y z
N MET A 1 5.75 -21.42 -4.14
CA MET A 1 4.30 -21.16 -4.13
C MET A 1 3.71 -21.73 -2.86
N LEU A 2 2.76 -21.02 -2.23
CA LEU A 2 1.96 -21.51 -1.12
C LEU A 2 0.50 -21.58 -1.57
N GLU A 3 -0.08 -22.77 -1.53
CA GLU A 3 -1.44 -23.05 -2.01
C GLU A 3 -2.26 -23.70 -0.90
N ILE A 4 -3.50 -23.26 -0.73
CA ILE A 4 -4.46 -23.96 0.12
C ILE A 4 -5.15 -25.03 -0.71
N LYS A 5 -5.20 -26.27 -0.20
CA LYS A 5 -5.99 -27.35 -0.79
C LYS A 5 -7.38 -27.36 -0.13
N GLY A 6 -8.43 -27.39 -0.94
CA GLY A 6 -9.82 -27.35 -0.46
C GLY A 6 -10.41 -25.93 -0.48
N SER A 7 -11.22 -25.59 0.53
CA SER A 7 -11.87 -24.29 0.59
C SER A 7 -10.87 -23.14 0.78
N PRO A 8 -11.02 -22.00 0.07
CA PRO A 8 -10.14 -20.86 0.24
C PRO A 8 -10.12 -20.36 1.68
N ALA A 9 -8.94 -20.03 2.19
CA ALA A 9 -8.76 -19.50 3.55
C ALA A 9 -7.75 -18.35 3.59
N LYS A 10 -7.75 -17.61 4.70
CA LYS A 10 -6.80 -16.53 4.94
C LYS A 10 -5.46 -17.11 5.39
N ILE A 11 -4.36 -16.60 4.85
CA ILE A 11 -3.01 -16.93 5.27
C ILE A 11 -2.46 -15.77 6.11
N VAL A 12 -1.83 -16.09 7.24
CA VAL A 12 -1.11 -15.13 8.06
C VAL A 12 0.29 -15.68 8.31
N ILE A 13 1.32 -14.96 7.86
CA ILE A 13 2.72 -15.30 8.09
C ILE A 13 3.31 -14.26 9.02
N VAL A 14 3.76 -14.72 10.20
CA VAL A 14 4.32 -13.85 11.24
C VAL A 14 5.73 -14.26 11.56
N ASN A 15 6.67 -13.34 11.39
CA ASN A 15 8.06 -13.53 11.77
C ASN A 15 8.65 -12.22 12.35
N PRO A 16 8.88 -12.12 13.67
CA PRO A 16 9.48 -10.93 14.29
C PRO A 16 10.84 -10.55 13.69
N ASN A 17 11.60 -11.52 13.19
CA ASN A 17 12.92 -11.28 12.61
C ASN A 17 12.87 -10.68 11.19
N GLY A 18 11.68 -10.61 10.60
CA GLY A 18 11.46 -10.11 9.24
C GLY A 18 11.07 -11.19 8.24
N ILE A 19 10.64 -10.76 7.06
CA ILE A 19 10.19 -11.62 5.96
C ILE A 19 10.86 -11.14 4.68
N SER A 20 11.59 -12.03 4.01
CA SER A 20 12.04 -11.79 2.64
C SER A 20 11.15 -12.55 1.68
N CYS A 21 10.65 -11.85 0.67
CA CYS A 21 9.80 -12.40 -0.36
C CYS A 21 10.49 -12.29 -1.73
N ASN A 22 10.98 -13.42 -2.22
CA ASN A 22 11.56 -13.54 -3.56
C ASN A 22 10.61 -14.38 -4.42
N ASN A 23 9.95 -13.77 -5.40
CA ASN A 23 8.99 -14.46 -6.27
C ASN A 23 7.88 -15.19 -5.49
N CYS A 24 7.32 -14.62 -4.42
CA CYS A 24 6.25 -15.29 -3.69
C CYS A 24 4.99 -15.40 -4.53
N GLN A 25 4.31 -16.52 -4.36
CA GLN A 25 3.05 -16.82 -5.02
C GLN A 25 2.11 -17.46 -4.02
N PHE A 26 0.88 -16.96 -3.98
CA PHE A 26 -0.20 -17.46 -3.14
C PHE A 26 -1.41 -17.77 -4.00
N SER A 27 -2.03 -18.93 -3.79
CA SER A 27 -3.18 -19.37 -4.56
C SER A 27 -4.25 -19.98 -3.66
N ASN A 28 -5.50 -19.92 -4.14
CA ASN A 28 -6.68 -20.39 -3.42
C ASN A 28 -6.81 -19.80 -2.00
N THR A 29 -6.53 -18.50 -1.85
CA THR A 29 -6.57 -17.80 -0.57
C THR A 29 -7.55 -16.63 -0.61
N THR A 30 -8.20 -16.35 0.51
CA THR A 30 -9.04 -15.16 0.66
C THR A 30 -8.23 -13.89 0.94
N GLY A 31 -6.95 -14.04 1.29
CA GLY A 31 -6.02 -12.94 1.53
C GLY A 31 -4.78 -13.38 2.32
N VAL A 32 -3.72 -12.58 2.25
CA VAL A 32 -2.44 -12.82 2.91
C VAL A 32 -2.09 -11.64 3.80
N ASP A 33 -1.79 -11.90 5.07
CA ASP A 33 -1.15 -10.94 5.96
C ASP A 33 0.32 -11.35 6.16
N LEU A 34 1.25 -10.46 5.79
CA LEU A 34 2.67 -10.59 6.12
C LEU A 34 2.99 -9.68 7.29
N VAL A 35 3.50 -10.26 8.38
CA VAL A 35 3.75 -9.53 9.64
C VAL A 35 5.20 -9.71 10.06
N ALA A 36 6.00 -8.67 9.93
CA ALA A 36 7.32 -8.59 10.53
C ALA A 36 7.21 -8.01 11.95
N GLY A 37 6.79 -8.87 12.88
CA GLY A 37 6.50 -8.51 14.25
C GLY A 37 5.93 -9.67 15.04
N LYS A 38 5.27 -9.39 16.16
CA LYS A 38 4.65 -10.39 17.04
C LYS A 38 3.13 -10.43 16.84
N MET A 39 2.57 -11.64 16.89
CA MET A 39 1.13 -11.85 16.99
C MET A 39 0.75 -12.06 18.44
N ASN A 40 -0.26 -11.32 18.90
CA ASN A 40 -0.90 -11.54 20.18
C ASN A 40 -2.34 -11.97 19.93
N TYR A 41 -2.73 -13.10 20.50
CA TYR A 41 -4.11 -13.57 20.53
C TYR A 41 -4.65 -13.44 21.94
N ALA A 42 -5.62 -12.55 22.12
CA ALA A 42 -6.26 -12.32 23.41
C ALA A 42 -7.74 -11.98 23.20
N ASN A 43 -8.62 -12.48 24.06
CA ASN A 43 -10.07 -12.22 24.01
C ASN A 43 -10.69 -12.50 22.63
N LYS A 44 -10.29 -13.61 21.99
CA LYS A 44 -10.71 -13.99 20.63
C LYS A 44 -10.38 -12.96 19.55
N LYS A 45 -9.43 -12.06 19.81
CA LYS A 45 -8.96 -11.04 18.87
C LYS A 45 -7.48 -11.24 18.59
N ILE A 46 -7.13 -11.14 17.32
CA ILE A 46 -5.74 -11.11 16.88
C ILE A 46 -5.29 -9.65 16.87
N SER A 47 -4.10 -9.39 17.39
CA SER A 47 -3.42 -8.12 17.20
C SER A 47 -1.98 -8.34 16.80
N TYR A 48 -1.47 -7.44 15.97
CA TYR A 48 -0.06 -7.43 15.60
C TYR A 48 0.62 -6.29 16.30
N GLN A 49 1.79 -6.59 16.84
CA GLN A 49 2.74 -5.60 17.30
C GLN A 49 3.92 -5.67 16.37
N THR A 50 4.08 -4.62 15.59
CA THR A 50 5.24 -4.45 14.72
C THR A 50 6.28 -3.64 15.48
N ASP A 51 7.52 -4.10 15.41
CA ASP A 51 8.69 -3.44 15.94
C ASP A 51 9.63 -3.10 14.77
N LYS A 52 10.94 -3.35 14.90
CA LYS A 52 11.94 -3.09 13.87
C LYS A 52 11.92 -4.08 12.70
N GLY A 53 11.10 -5.13 12.77
CA GLY A 53 10.98 -6.16 11.74
C GLY A 53 10.82 -5.58 10.33
N LYS A 54 11.53 -6.17 9.36
CA LYS A 54 11.57 -5.70 7.97
C LYS A 54 10.87 -6.69 7.04
N ILE A 55 10.14 -6.17 6.06
CA ILE A 55 9.66 -6.96 4.92
C ILE A 55 10.36 -6.48 3.66
N ILE A 56 11.02 -7.40 2.95
CA ILE A 56 11.80 -7.09 1.75
C ILE A 56 11.25 -7.90 0.58
N PHE A 57 10.79 -7.22 -0.46
CA PHE A 57 10.41 -7.82 -1.73
C PHE A 57 11.60 -7.79 -2.69
N THR A 58 11.88 -8.91 -3.34
CA THR A 58 12.98 -9.09 -4.32
C THR A 58 12.48 -9.89 -5.53
N GLY A 59 13.25 -9.92 -6.61
CA GLY A 59 12.89 -10.66 -7.83
C GLY A 59 11.64 -10.08 -8.49
N LEU A 60 10.65 -10.92 -8.77
CA LEU A 60 9.30 -10.57 -9.22
C LEU A 60 8.37 -10.13 -8.07
N GLY A 61 8.87 -10.06 -6.84
CA GLY A 61 8.11 -9.68 -5.64
C GLY A 61 6.96 -10.65 -5.35
N ILE A 62 5.72 -10.15 -5.35
CA ILE A 62 4.50 -10.98 -5.30
C ILE A 62 3.85 -10.91 -6.66
N TRP A 63 3.85 -12.06 -7.34
CA TRP A 63 3.37 -12.20 -8.70
C TRP A 63 2.23 -13.22 -8.75
N GLY A 64 1.02 -12.77 -9.12
CA GLY A 64 0.02 -13.67 -9.68
C GLY A 64 0.35 -13.88 -11.16
N ASN A 65 0.40 -15.11 -11.65
CA ASN A 65 0.85 -15.36 -13.02
C ASN A 65 -0.06 -14.66 -14.05
N GLY A 66 0.49 -13.75 -14.87
CA GLY A 66 -0.19 -13.10 -16.01
C GLY A 66 -0.90 -11.78 -15.67
N ARG A 67 -1.73 -11.27 -16.60
CA ARG A 67 -2.65 -10.12 -16.37
C ARG A 67 -3.72 -10.39 -15.28
N SER A 68 -3.66 -11.55 -14.64
CA SER A 68 -4.70 -12.21 -13.85
C SER A 68 -4.90 -11.65 -12.43
N SER A 69 -3.90 -11.05 -11.76
CA SER A 69 -4.06 -10.68 -10.34
C SER A 69 -4.95 -9.45 -10.06
N ILE A 70 -5.33 -8.70 -11.09
CA ILE A 70 -6.22 -7.53 -10.99
C ILE A 70 -7.57 -7.79 -11.64
N ASP A 71 -7.64 -8.70 -12.61
CA ASP A 71 -8.85 -9.00 -13.37
C ASP A 71 -9.49 -10.36 -13.03
N GLU A 72 -8.77 -11.30 -12.38
CA GLU A 72 -9.27 -12.64 -12.04
C GLU A 72 -9.21 -12.90 -10.52
N LYS A 73 -10.30 -12.59 -9.81
CA LYS A 73 -10.42 -12.79 -8.34
C LYS A 73 -10.39 -14.26 -7.88
N SER A 74 -10.55 -15.23 -8.77
CA SER A 74 -10.93 -16.60 -8.37
C SER A 74 -9.78 -17.60 -8.20
N LYS A 75 -8.53 -17.27 -8.59
CA LYS A 75 -7.41 -18.23 -8.51
C LYS A 75 -6.16 -17.72 -7.80
N PHE A 76 -5.93 -16.41 -7.80
CA PHE A 76 -4.72 -15.78 -7.26
C PHE A 76 -5.02 -14.76 -6.16
N LEU A 77 -3.98 -14.34 -5.43
CA LEU A 77 -4.10 -13.42 -4.31
C LEU A 77 -4.78 -12.11 -4.72
N SER A 78 -5.93 -11.81 -4.11
CA SER A 78 -6.67 -10.57 -4.31
C SER A 78 -6.44 -9.53 -3.20
N ASN A 79 -6.04 -9.96 -2.00
CA ASN A 79 -5.88 -9.10 -0.83
C ASN A 79 -4.52 -9.34 -0.15
N LEU A 80 -3.67 -8.32 -0.10
CA LEU A 80 -2.40 -8.34 0.64
C LEU A 80 -2.40 -7.27 1.73
N THR A 81 -2.08 -7.68 2.96
CA THR A 81 -1.79 -6.75 4.06
C THR A 81 -0.36 -6.96 4.55
N VAL A 82 0.37 -5.87 4.74
CA VAL A 82 1.76 -5.88 5.19
C VAL A 82 1.87 -5.05 6.46
N TYR A 83 2.37 -5.67 7.53
CA TYR A 83 2.63 -5.05 8.82
C TYR A 83 4.12 -5.16 9.11
N ALA A 84 4.84 -4.05 9.16
CA ALA A 84 6.28 -4.07 9.43
C ALA A 84 6.77 -2.73 9.98
N GLY A 85 7.91 -2.73 10.67
CA GLY A 85 8.64 -1.50 10.95
C GLY A 85 9.18 -0.85 9.68
N ASN A 86 9.65 -1.66 8.73
CA ASN A 86 10.18 -1.18 7.45
C ASN A 86 9.75 -2.09 6.29
N VAL A 87 9.48 -1.47 5.13
CA VAL A 87 9.23 -2.19 3.88
C VAL A 87 10.17 -1.70 2.81
N ARG A 88 10.75 -2.65 2.06
CA ARG A 88 11.64 -2.35 0.94
C ARG A 88 11.32 -3.24 -0.26
N PHE A 89 11.35 -2.65 -1.44
CA PHE A 89 11.24 -3.36 -2.72
C PHE A 89 12.53 -3.19 -3.49
N ASN A 90 13.30 -4.27 -3.63
CA ASN A 90 14.62 -4.25 -4.23
C ASN A 90 14.63 -4.88 -5.63
N ASN A 91 15.63 -4.49 -6.42
CA ASN A 91 15.99 -5.17 -7.67
C ASN A 91 14.81 -5.33 -8.65
N GLY A 92 13.96 -4.31 -8.77
CA GLY A 92 12.81 -4.35 -9.69
C GLY A 92 11.62 -5.17 -9.19
N ALA A 93 11.54 -5.46 -7.89
CA ALA A 93 10.43 -6.18 -7.30
C ALA A 93 9.07 -5.58 -7.65
N LYS A 94 8.13 -6.45 -8.01
CA LYS A 94 6.76 -6.08 -8.40
C LYS A 94 5.78 -6.68 -7.40
N VAL A 95 4.81 -5.90 -6.92
CA VAL A 95 3.68 -6.45 -6.17
C VAL A 95 2.41 -6.11 -6.94
N ASN A 96 1.86 -7.14 -7.58
CA ASN A 96 0.66 -7.05 -8.40
C ASN A 96 -0.48 -7.79 -7.70
N VAL A 97 -1.29 -7.05 -6.96
CA VAL A 97 -2.39 -7.57 -6.13
C VAL A 97 -3.50 -6.52 -6.12
N ALA A 98 -4.75 -6.95 -6.34
CA ALA A 98 -5.91 -6.06 -6.46
C ALA A 98 -6.08 -5.09 -5.28
N LYS A 99 -6.00 -5.59 -4.03
CA LYS A 99 -6.12 -4.75 -2.83
C LYS A 99 -4.89 -4.90 -1.96
N GLN A 100 -4.23 -3.78 -1.68
CA GLN A 100 -2.98 -3.75 -0.94
C GLN A 100 -3.04 -2.75 0.21
N PHE A 101 -2.61 -3.19 1.39
CA PHE A 101 -2.61 -2.38 2.60
C PHE A 101 -1.25 -2.52 3.28
N TYR A 102 -0.50 -1.42 3.36
CA TYR A 102 0.78 -1.36 4.04
C TYR A 102 0.64 -0.53 5.31
N VAL A 103 0.90 -1.13 6.46
CA VAL A 103 0.93 -0.47 7.76
C VAL A 103 2.35 -0.51 8.28
N ILE A 104 3.03 0.63 8.19
CA ILE A 104 4.46 0.76 8.43
C ILE A 104 4.71 1.55 9.70
N GLY A 105 5.63 1.06 10.52
CA GLY A 105 6.04 1.70 11.76
C GLY A 105 5.91 0.77 12.94
N ASN A 106 6.22 1.28 14.13
CA ASN A 106 6.02 0.53 15.37
C ASN A 106 4.56 0.65 15.79
N VAL A 107 3.68 -0.17 15.22
CA VAL A 107 2.23 -0.08 15.44
C VAL A 107 1.68 -1.33 16.14
N LYS A 108 0.80 -1.08 17.11
CA LYS A 108 -0.11 -2.11 17.65
C LYS A 108 -1.44 -2.03 16.91
N THR A 109 -1.72 -2.99 16.04
CA THR A 109 -2.96 -3.05 15.25
C THR A 109 -3.85 -4.18 15.75
N LYS A 110 -5.08 -3.86 16.19
CA LYS A 110 -6.12 -4.88 16.40
C LYS A 110 -6.67 -5.30 15.04
N ILE A 111 -6.73 -6.60 14.78
CA ILE A 111 -7.48 -7.16 13.66
C ILE A 111 -8.80 -7.68 14.20
N ASP A 112 -9.86 -6.92 13.92
CA ASP A 112 -11.18 -7.50 13.76
C ASP A 112 -11.30 -7.90 12.28
N ALA A 113 -11.79 -9.10 12.00
CA ALA A 113 -11.83 -9.71 10.68
C ALA A 113 -12.31 -8.72 9.58
N PHE A 114 -11.43 -8.50 8.60
CA PHE A 114 -11.60 -7.96 7.24
C PHE A 114 -12.34 -6.62 6.95
N ASN A 115 -13.24 -6.07 7.77
CA ASN A 115 -14.20 -5.08 7.21
C ASN A 115 -14.19 -3.63 7.73
N ASN A 116 -13.35 -3.23 8.68
CA ASN A 116 -13.41 -1.86 9.21
C ASN A 116 -12.01 -1.21 9.34
N TYR A 117 -11.58 -0.53 8.27
CA TYR A 117 -10.36 0.30 8.25
C TYR A 117 -10.63 1.77 8.60
N SER A 118 -11.90 2.20 8.66
CA SER A 118 -12.26 3.61 8.77
C SER A 118 -11.98 4.26 10.14
N ASN A 119 -11.59 3.51 11.17
CA ASN A 119 -11.42 4.04 12.55
C ASN A 119 -10.28 3.39 13.37
N ARG A 120 -9.19 2.93 12.74
CA ARG A 120 -8.09 2.30 13.49
C ARG A 120 -7.07 3.33 13.96
N ARG A 121 -7.11 3.66 15.26
CA ARG A 121 -6.00 4.36 15.96
C ARG A 121 -4.80 3.42 16.05
N SER A 122 -3.84 3.60 15.15
CA SER A 122 -2.49 3.04 15.30
C SER A 122 -1.69 3.96 16.20
N LEU A 123 -1.31 3.49 17.38
CA LEU A 123 -0.38 4.18 18.27
C LEU A 123 1.04 3.88 17.78
N GLY A 124 1.75 4.89 17.27
CA GLY A 124 3.16 4.77 16.91
C GLY A 124 4.03 4.82 18.15
N LEU A 125 4.90 3.82 18.34
CA LEU A 125 5.95 3.86 19.37
C LEU A 125 7.17 4.60 18.79
N ALA A 126 7.49 5.77 19.32
CA ALA A 126 8.60 6.61 18.87
C ALA A 126 9.97 5.94 19.11
N GLY A 127 10.92 6.10 18.19
CA GLY A 127 12.33 5.76 18.47
C GLY A 127 13.25 5.50 17.27
N GLU A 128 12.75 5.07 16.11
CA GLU A 128 13.60 4.82 14.92
C GLU A 128 12.94 5.25 13.61
N LYS A 129 13.77 5.70 12.65
CA LYS A 129 13.33 6.04 11.30
C LYS A 129 12.76 4.80 10.63
N THR A 130 11.45 4.75 10.49
CA THR A 130 10.70 3.69 9.83
C THR A 130 10.42 4.12 8.40
N ILE A 131 10.77 3.26 7.45
CA ILE A 131 10.87 3.64 6.03
C ILE A 131 10.08 2.66 5.16
N PHE A 132 9.26 3.22 4.28
CA PHE A 132 8.74 2.54 3.10
C PHE A 132 9.57 2.96 1.90
N THR A 133 10.27 2.02 1.26
CA THR A 133 11.12 2.32 0.09
C THR A 133 10.72 1.48 -1.10
N LEU A 134 10.37 2.13 -2.20
CA LEU A 134 10.27 1.53 -3.53
C LEU A 134 11.54 1.91 -4.30
N GLU A 135 12.43 0.95 -4.58
CA GLU A 135 13.65 1.23 -5.38
C GLU A 135 13.34 1.46 -6.86
N LYS A 136 14.37 1.87 -7.62
CA LYS A 136 14.28 2.05 -9.07
C LYS A 136 13.83 0.74 -9.73
N ASN A 137 12.97 0.86 -10.74
CA ASN A 137 12.35 -0.25 -11.49
C ASN A 137 11.38 -1.13 -10.69
N SER A 138 11.27 -0.95 -9.37
CA SER A 138 10.27 -1.65 -8.55
C SER A 138 8.88 -1.07 -8.80
N GLN A 139 7.86 -1.91 -8.66
CA GLN A 139 6.49 -1.55 -9.04
C GLN A 139 5.47 -2.04 -8.01
N ILE A 140 4.47 -1.20 -7.74
CA ILE A 140 3.24 -1.60 -7.07
C ILE A 140 2.10 -1.36 -8.04
N HIS A 141 1.34 -2.42 -8.29
CA HIS A 141 0.15 -2.36 -9.13
C HIS A 141 -1.06 -2.95 -8.40
N ALA A 142 -2.13 -2.16 -8.28
CA ALA A 142 -3.34 -2.53 -7.55
C ALA A 142 -4.58 -1.87 -8.16
N ASN A 143 -5.77 -2.26 -7.69
CA ASN A 143 -6.98 -1.44 -7.82
C ASN A 143 -7.11 -0.50 -6.63
N GLN A 144 -6.84 -1.02 -5.43
CA GLN A 144 -6.93 -0.29 -4.18
C GLN A 144 -5.61 -0.40 -3.42
N LEU A 145 -4.97 0.73 -3.13
CA LEU A 145 -3.72 0.79 -2.40
C LEU A 145 -3.83 1.76 -1.24
N ARG A 146 -3.51 1.29 -0.04
CA ARG A 146 -3.35 2.14 1.13
C ARG A 146 -1.96 1.95 1.71
N ILE A 147 -1.22 3.03 1.86
CA ILE A 147 0.06 3.07 2.55
C ILE A 147 -0.12 3.99 3.75
N PHE A 148 -0.10 3.42 4.94
CA PHE A 148 -0.14 4.14 6.19
C PHE A 148 1.19 3.96 6.90
N THR A 149 1.82 5.05 7.26
CA THR A 149 3.05 5.04 8.04
C THR A 149 2.86 5.83 9.35
N SER A 150 3.43 5.34 10.46
CA SER A 150 3.38 6.02 11.78
C SER A 150 4.09 7.38 11.81
N GLU A 151 4.02 8.12 12.91
CA GLU A 151 4.77 9.39 13.04
C GLU A 151 6.29 9.20 12.86
N GLY A 152 6.96 10.20 12.29
CA GLY A 152 8.42 10.19 12.04
C GLY A 152 8.86 9.34 10.84
N THR A 153 7.93 8.82 10.06
CA THR A 153 8.19 7.91 8.93
C THR A 153 8.52 8.62 7.62
N TYR A 154 9.20 7.88 6.74
CA TYR A 154 9.57 8.31 5.40
C TYR A 154 9.04 7.33 4.35
N LEU A 155 8.37 7.86 3.33
CA LEU A 155 8.08 7.15 2.09
C LEU A 155 9.02 7.65 1.00
N ASN A 156 9.89 6.77 0.52
CA ASN A 156 10.82 7.04 -0.58
C ASN A 156 10.35 6.26 -1.81
N ASN A 157 9.77 6.96 -2.78
CA ASN A 157 9.35 6.35 -4.04
C ASN A 157 10.36 6.65 -5.16
N ASN A 158 11.12 5.65 -5.57
CA ASN A 158 11.98 5.70 -6.77
C ASN A 158 11.45 4.80 -7.90
N GLY A 159 10.27 4.20 -7.74
CA GLY A 159 9.66 3.27 -8.69
C GLY A 159 8.27 3.70 -9.12
N ALA A 160 7.47 2.76 -9.63
CA ALA A 160 6.11 3.03 -10.06
C ALA A 160 5.09 2.57 -9.02
N ILE A 161 4.31 3.50 -8.48
CA ILE A 161 3.10 3.21 -7.72
C ILE A 161 1.92 3.50 -8.65
N THR A 162 1.14 2.48 -8.98
CA THR A 162 0.02 2.61 -9.92
C THR A 162 -1.21 1.89 -9.43
N VAL A 163 -2.30 2.62 -9.22
CA VAL A 163 -3.62 2.04 -9.07
C VAL A 163 -4.42 2.21 -10.36
N ALA A 164 -5.24 1.21 -10.70
CA ALA A 164 -6.13 1.27 -11.86
C ALA A 164 -7.52 0.78 -11.49
N ALA A 165 -8.55 1.51 -11.89
CA ALA A 165 -9.93 1.06 -11.77
C ALA A 165 -10.18 -0.14 -12.69
N ASN A 166 -11.07 -1.05 -12.27
CA ASN A 166 -11.63 -2.10 -13.11
C ASN A 166 -13.17 -2.11 -12.96
N LYS A 167 -13.85 -3.11 -13.54
CA LYS A 167 -15.32 -3.21 -13.50
C LYS A 167 -15.90 -3.35 -12.08
N GLU A 168 -15.11 -3.82 -11.12
CA GLU A 168 -15.59 -4.19 -9.79
C GLU A 168 -15.07 -3.25 -8.69
N ASP A 169 -13.94 -2.60 -8.91
CA ASP A 169 -13.23 -1.81 -7.91
C ASP A 169 -12.75 -0.49 -8.54
N ILE A 170 -13.00 0.62 -7.82
CA ILE A 170 -12.44 1.93 -8.16
C ILE A 170 -10.91 1.93 -8.01
N GLY A 171 -10.25 2.79 -8.79
CA GLY A 171 -8.82 3.03 -8.67
C GLY A 171 -8.52 3.97 -7.50
N ASP A 172 -8.41 3.44 -6.28
CA ASP A 172 -8.24 4.23 -5.05
C ASP A 172 -6.83 4.10 -4.48
N LEU A 173 -6.12 5.23 -4.40
CA LEU A 173 -4.81 5.35 -3.77
C LEU A 173 -4.89 6.27 -2.56
N SER A 174 -4.52 5.77 -1.38
CA SER A 174 -4.34 6.57 -0.18
C SER A 174 -2.93 6.40 0.39
N ILE A 175 -2.22 7.51 0.58
CA ILE A 175 -0.89 7.53 1.20
C ILE A 175 -0.92 8.50 2.38
N LYS A 176 -0.58 8.00 3.57
CA LYS A 176 -0.37 8.82 4.75
C LYS A 176 1.03 8.56 5.29
N ALA A 177 1.88 9.59 5.24
CA ALA A 177 3.24 9.54 5.76
C ALA A 177 3.74 10.92 6.18
N ASP A 178 4.60 11.00 7.20
CA ASP A 178 5.13 12.29 7.65
C ASP A 178 5.99 12.96 6.58
N HIS A 179 6.84 12.19 5.90
CA HIS A 179 7.68 12.67 4.80
C HIS A 179 7.48 11.78 3.57
N ILE A 180 7.26 12.40 2.42
CA ILE A 180 7.18 11.73 1.12
C ILE A 180 8.21 12.35 0.19
N ALA A 181 9.14 11.53 -0.30
CA ALA A 181 10.04 11.86 -1.38
C ALA A 181 9.65 11.02 -2.61
N ASN A 182 9.02 11.67 -3.60
CA ASN A 182 8.67 11.06 -4.87
C ASN A 182 9.71 11.42 -5.93
N LYS A 183 10.38 10.40 -6.47
CA LYS A 183 11.39 10.50 -7.53
C LYS A 183 10.98 9.84 -8.84
N HIS A 184 9.77 9.30 -8.90
CA HIS A 184 9.22 8.68 -10.10
C HIS A 184 7.69 8.84 -10.09
N ILE A 185 6.90 7.79 -10.33
CA ILE A 185 5.47 7.94 -10.64
C ILE A 185 4.60 7.41 -9.51
N ILE A 186 3.61 8.22 -9.14
CA ILE A 186 2.45 7.86 -8.35
C ILE A 186 1.23 8.15 -9.23
N ALA A 187 0.54 7.12 -9.68
CA ALA A 187 -0.55 7.25 -10.63
C ALA A 187 -1.81 6.51 -10.18
N ALA A 188 -2.95 7.10 -10.48
CA ALA A 188 -4.25 6.46 -10.41
C ALA A 188 -4.92 6.60 -11.78
N TYR A 189 -5.45 5.51 -12.32
CA TYR A 189 -6.12 5.54 -13.61
C TYR A 189 -7.56 5.09 -13.47
N GLY A 190 -8.49 5.94 -13.93
CA GLY A 190 -9.88 5.53 -14.13
C GLY A 190 -10.00 4.58 -15.33
N THR A 191 -11.17 3.98 -15.51
CA THR A 191 -11.48 3.16 -16.68
C THR A 191 -12.82 3.55 -17.28
N ILE A 192 -12.97 3.39 -18.60
CA ILE A 192 -14.23 3.67 -19.30
C ILE A 192 -14.94 2.34 -19.54
N GLU A 193 -16.13 2.20 -18.99
CA GLU A 193 -17.02 1.08 -19.21
C GLU A 193 -18.05 1.41 -20.30
N ASN A 194 -18.13 0.54 -21.32
CA ASN A 194 -19.15 0.55 -22.38
C ASN A 194 -19.34 1.91 -23.09
N ASN A 195 -18.27 2.69 -23.25
CA ASN A 195 -18.26 4.02 -23.88
C ASN A 195 -19.24 5.04 -23.26
N LYS A 196 -19.72 4.82 -22.03
CA LYS A 196 -20.72 5.69 -21.38
C LYS A 196 -20.46 5.96 -19.90
N ASN A 197 -19.90 5.02 -19.15
CA ASN A 197 -19.67 5.17 -17.72
C ASN A 197 -18.18 5.22 -17.41
N ILE A 198 -17.74 6.27 -16.72
CA ILE A 198 -16.36 6.37 -16.26
C ILE A 198 -16.31 5.86 -14.82
N ILE A 199 -15.49 4.84 -14.57
CA ILE A 199 -15.14 4.41 -13.22
C ILE A 199 -13.95 5.27 -12.80
N PRO A 200 -14.15 6.21 -11.86
CA PRO A 200 -13.15 7.21 -11.56
C PRO A 200 -11.98 6.63 -10.77
N SER A 201 -10.92 7.42 -10.67
CA SER A 201 -9.81 7.15 -9.78
C SER A 201 -9.60 8.24 -8.74
N SER A 202 -8.98 7.91 -7.62
CA SER A 202 -8.67 8.87 -6.56
C SER A 202 -7.25 8.69 -6.05
N ILE A 203 -6.57 9.81 -5.82
CA ILE A 203 -5.33 9.88 -5.05
C ILE A 203 -5.57 10.78 -3.85
N ASN A 204 -5.36 10.26 -2.65
CA ASN A 204 -5.43 11.00 -1.41
C ASN A 204 -4.08 10.89 -0.69
N ILE A 205 -3.31 11.97 -0.64
CA ILE A 205 -2.02 12.02 0.04
C ILE A 205 -2.09 12.98 1.22
N THR A 206 -1.85 12.47 2.42
CA THR A 206 -1.73 13.26 3.65
C THR A 206 -0.29 13.19 4.14
N THR A 207 0.40 14.34 4.20
CA THR A 207 1.81 14.38 4.62
C THR A 207 2.21 15.70 5.27
N LYS A 208 3.23 15.70 6.14
CA LYS A 208 3.80 16.96 6.66
C LYS A 208 4.72 17.59 5.62
N HIS A 209 5.50 16.76 4.91
CA HIS A 209 6.49 17.21 3.94
C HIS A 209 6.43 16.36 2.66
N LEU A 210 6.10 17.00 1.53
CA LEU A 210 6.12 16.39 0.20
C LEU A 210 7.25 17.01 -0.64
N ILE A 211 8.14 16.16 -1.15
CA ILE A 211 9.13 16.50 -2.18
C ILE A 211 8.81 15.67 -3.42
N ASN A 212 8.36 16.33 -4.49
CA ASN A 212 8.22 15.71 -5.80
C ASN A 212 9.36 16.21 -6.69
N HIS A 213 10.25 15.31 -7.13
CA HIS A 213 11.38 15.66 -8.00
C HIS A 213 10.91 16.07 -9.40
N GLN A 214 11.78 16.77 -10.14
CA GLN A 214 11.46 17.39 -11.43
C GLN A 214 10.89 16.41 -12.47
N ASP A 215 11.43 15.19 -12.55
CA ASP A 215 10.97 14.16 -13.49
C ASP A 215 9.95 13.17 -12.86
N ALA A 216 9.48 13.47 -11.65
CA ALA A 216 8.51 12.68 -10.92
C ALA A 216 7.09 13.20 -11.16
N GLY A 217 6.09 12.32 -11.10
CA GLY A 217 4.69 12.68 -11.33
C GLY A 217 3.75 12.11 -10.28
N ILE A 218 2.75 12.90 -9.91
CA ILE A 218 1.56 12.47 -9.16
C ILE A 218 0.37 12.79 -10.04
N LYS A 219 -0.32 11.77 -10.57
CA LYS A 219 -1.35 11.96 -11.60
C LYS A 219 -2.56 11.05 -11.40
N ALA A 220 -3.76 11.60 -11.59
CA ALA A 220 -4.99 10.82 -11.70
C ALA A 220 -5.61 11.04 -13.08
N SER A 221 -6.03 9.97 -13.77
CA SER A 221 -6.92 10.10 -14.93
C SER A 221 -8.36 9.91 -14.50
N GLU A 222 -9.26 10.72 -15.06
CA GLU A 222 -10.69 10.64 -14.78
C GLU A 222 -11.00 10.62 -13.28
N GLY A 223 -10.31 11.48 -12.52
CA GLY A 223 -10.18 11.30 -11.09
C GLY A 223 -9.73 12.55 -10.34
N ILE A 224 -9.69 12.44 -9.02
CA ILE A 224 -9.34 13.54 -8.12
C ILE A 224 -8.00 13.25 -7.44
N VAL A 225 -7.12 14.24 -7.42
CA VAL A 225 -5.93 14.26 -6.57
C VAL A 225 -6.15 15.23 -5.41
N THR A 226 -6.20 14.71 -4.20
CA THR A 226 -6.26 15.46 -2.94
C THR A 226 -4.91 15.41 -2.26
N LEU A 227 -4.32 16.58 -2.02
CA LEU A 227 -3.06 16.71 -1.27
C LEU A 227 -3.31 17.55 -0.02
N GLU A 228 -3.18 16.94 1.14
CA GLU A 228 -3.21 17.60 2.43
C GLU A 228 -1.79 17.69 2.97
N THR A 229 -1.23 18.91 2.94
CA THR A 229 0.12 19.18 3.45
C THR A 229 0.10 20.22 4.56
N TYR A 230 0.91 20.01 5.60
CA TYR A 230 0.95 20.93 6.75
C TYR A 230 1.92 22.12 6.57
N LYS A 231 2.78 22.08 5.55
CA LYS A 231 3.51 23.23 4.94
C LYS A 231 4.46 22.68 3.85
N GLY A 232 4.27 23.05 2.58
CA GLY A 232 5.22 22.66 1.52
C GLY A 232 5.14 23.53 0.26
N LYS A 233 6.30 23.93 -0.26
CA LYS A 233 6.47 24.57 -1.58
C LYS A 233 6.82 23.48 -2.61
N GLY A 234 6.07 23.39 -3.71
CA GLY A 234 6.29 22.42 -4.79
C GLY A 234 5.46 22.73 -6.03
N TYR A 235 5.81 22.12 -7.16
CA TYR A 235 5.05 22.20 -8.42
C TYR A 235 3.88 21.20 -8.38
N PHE A 236 2.71 21.64 -8.82
CA PHE A 236 1.44 20.91 -8.70
C PHE A 236 0.70 21.01 -10.03
N ASP A 237 0.20 19.88 -10.54
CA ASP A 237 -0.70 19.81 -11.70
C ASP A 237 -2.03 20.54 -11.41
N ILE A 238 -2.69 21.02 -12.45
CA ILE A 238 -3.84 21.94 -12.42
C ILE A 238 -5.13 21.31 -11.86
N ASN A 239 -5.20 19.99 -11.76
CA ASN A 239 -6.36 19.25 -11.26
C ASN A 239 -6.33 18.96 -9.74
N ILE A 240 -5.44 19.61 -8.98
CA ILE A 240 -5.25 19.37 -7.55
C ILE A 240 -6.15 20.29 -6.72
N LYS A 241 -7.14 19.72 -6.03
CA LYS A 241 -7.85 20.45 -4.96
C LYS A 241 -6.93 20.53 -3.74
N LYS A 242 -6.42 21.74 -3.45
CA LYS A 242 -5.62 22.03 -2.26
C LYS A 242 -6.54 22.37 -1.10
N VAL A 243 -6.47 21.60 -0.01
CA VAL A 243 -7.10 21.97 1.27
C VAL A 243 -5.97 22.24 2.26
N PHE A 244 -5.79 23.51 2.62
CA PHE A 244 -4.91 23.89 3.72
C PHE A 244 -5.76 24.01 4.98
N PRO A 245 -5.48 23.26 6.06
CA PRO A 245 -6.14 23.52 7.33
C PRO A 245 -5.80 24.94 7.79
N LYS A 246 -6.82 25.74 8.13
CA LYS A 246 -6.62 27.00 8.85
C LYS A 246 -6.03 26.64 10.22
N ILE A 247 -4.80 27.10 10.47
CA ILE A 247 -4.23 27.10 11.82
C ILE A 247 -4.83 28.33 12.49
N ASN A 248 -5.75 28.11 13.43
CA ASN A 248 -6.10 29.12 14.45
C ASN A 248 -5.13 28.98 15.61
#